data_AF-A0A1F6IVF8-F1
#
_entry.id   AF-A0A1F6IVF8-F1
#
_cell.length_a   1.000
_cell.length_b   1.000
_cell.length_c   1.000
_cell.angle_alpha   90.00
_cell.angle_beta   90.00
_cell.angle_gamma   90.00
#
_symmetry.space_group_name_H-M   'P 1'
#
loop_
_entity.id
_entity.type
_entity.pdbx_description
1 polymer ?
#
loop_
_entity_poly.entity_id
_entity_poly.type
_entity_poly.pdbx_seq_one_letter_code
_entity_poly.pdbx_strand_id
1 'polypeptide(L)' 'MFDFIKNISPIELAIIVIILIVLFGGKAIMSLARTSGESVKEIKRIKNAFTKTIEDDDEPSKK' A
#
# COMPACT_ATOMS: atom_id res chain seq x y z
N MET A 1 10.42 8.14 17.55
CA MET A 1 9.11 8.87 17.53
C MET A 1 7.92 7.90 17.43
N PHE A 2 8.03 6.77 16.74
CA PHE A 2 6.99 5.72 16.73
C PHE A 2 7.19 4.62 17.79
N ASP A 3 8.11 4.79 18.74
CA ASP A 3 8.44 3.79 19.76
C ASP A 3 7.27 3.48 20.71
N PHE A 4 6.26 4.35 20.78
CA PHE A 4 5.03 4.07 21.51
C PHE A 4 4.25 2.89 20.89
N ILE A 5 4.33 2.68 19.57
CA ILE A 5 3.62 1.59 18.87
C ILE A 5 4.27 0.23 19.16
N LYS A 6 5.58 0.18 19.46
CA LYS A 6 6.28 -1.07 19.77
C LYS A 6 5.90 -1.67 21.13
N ASN A 7 5.40 -0.86 22.06
CA ASN A 7 4.97 -1.30 23.38
C ASN A 7 3.45 -1.47 23.50
N ILE A 8 2.71 -1.23 22.41
CA ILE A 8 1.25 -1.38 22.37
C ILE A 8 0.93 -2.86 22.20
N SER A 9 0.15 -3.39 23.13
CA SER A 9 -0.37 -4.75 23.06
C SER A 9 -1.36 -4.89 21.89
N PRO A 10 -1.49 -6.05 21.22
CA PRO A 10 -2.41 -6.23 20.10
C PRO A 10 -3.86 -5.82 20.42
N ILE A 11 -4.27 -5.95 21.69
CA ILE A 11 -5.59 -5.54 22.16
C ILE A 11 -5.78 -4.01 22.18
N GLU A 12 -4.74 -3.27 22.58
CA GLU A 12 -4.76 -1.80 22.59
C GLU A 12 -4.77 -1.26 21.16
N LEU A 13 -4.01 -1.90 20.27
CA LEU A 13 -4.04 -1.57 18.84
C LEU A 13 -5.44 -1.77 18.26
N ALA A 14 -6.13 -2.86 18.60
CA ALA A 14 -7.49 -3.10 18.15
C ALA A 14 -8.47 -2.02 18.64
N ILE A 15 -8.34 -1.58 19.89
CA ILE A 15 -9.16 -0.47 20.45
C ILE A 15 -8.88 0.83 19.69
N ILE A 16 -7.61 1.17 19.43
CA ILE A 16 -7.25 2.36 18.66
C ILE A 16 -7.88 2.31 17.26
N VAL A 17 -7.80 1.15 16.59
CA VAL A 17 -8.42 0.96 15.27
C VAL A 17 -9.93 1.15 15.34
N ILE A 18 -10.61 0.63 16.36
CA ILE A 18 -12.05 0.84 16.56
C ILE A 18 -12.36 2.33 16.74
N ILE A 19 -11.61 3.05 17.56
CA ILE A 19 -11.79 4.49 17.77
C ILE A 19 -11.63 5.25 16.45
N LEU A 20 -10.60 4.94 15.66
CA LEU A 20 -10.39 5.55 14.35
C LEU A 20 -11.57 5.27 13.40
N ILE A 21 -12.08 4.05 13.38
CA ILE A 21 -13.26 3.69 12.56
C ILE A 21 -14.51 4.46 13.02
N VAL A 22 -14.68 4.69 14.33
CA VAL A 22 -15.81 5.47 14.86
C VAL A 22 -15.68 6.95 14.51
N LEU A 23 -14.48 7.54 14.64
CA LEU A 23 -14.25 8.97 14.37
C LEU A 23 -14.37 9.32 12.88
N PHE A 24 -13.75 8.52 12.02
CA PHE A 24 -13.72 8.77 10.58
C PHE A 24 -14.89 8.10 9.84
N GLY A 25 -15.53 7.12 10.47
CA GLY A 25 -16.53 6.26 9.84
C GLY A 25 -15.90 5.24 8.88
N GLY A 26 -16.61 4.14 8.64
CA GLY A 26 -16.17 3.12 7.66
C GLY A 26 -16.07 3.67 6.23
N LYS A 27 -16.82 4.72 5.90
CA LYS A 27 -16.80 5.35 4.57
C LYS A 27 -15.47 6.03 4.24
N ALA A 28 -14.86 6.74 5.19
CA ALA A 28 -13.59 7.42 4.97
C ALA A 28 -12.46 6.42 4.76
N ILE A 29 -12.38 5.37 5.61
CA ILE A 29 -11.42 4.28 5.45
C ILE A 29 -11.59 3.59 4.10
N MET A 30 -12.83 3.30 3.70
CA MET A 30 -13.11 2.67 2.40
C MET A 30 -12.72 3.56 1.21
N SER A 31 -12.99 4.86 1.30
CA SER A 31 -12.59 5.82 0.27
C SER A 31 -11.07 5.90 0.14
N LEU A 32 -10.34 5.99 1.26
CA LEU A 32 -8.87 6.01 1.28
C LEU A 32 -8.27 4.70 0.78
N ALA A 33 -8.84 3.55 1.15
CA ALA A 33 -8.38 2.25 0.68
C ALA A 33 -8.60 2.10 -0.83
N ARG A 34 -9.72 2.59 -1.36
CA ARG A 34 -10.03 2.54 -2.78
C ARG A 34 -9.06 3.39 -3.60
N THR A 35 -8.89 4.66 -3.24
CA THR A 35 -7.97 5.56 -3.96
C THR A 35 -6.52 5.13 -3.80
N SER A 36 -6.08 4.74 -2.60
CA SER A 36 -4.71 4.24 -2.38
C SER A 36 -4.47 2.93 -3.13
N GLY A 37 -5.45 2.03 -3.17
CA GLY A 37 -5.37 0.77 -3.89
C GLY A 37 -5.27 0.97 -5.42
N GLU A 38 -6.01 1.93 -5.97
CA GLU A 38 -5.88 2.33 -7.37
C GLU A 38 -4.49 2.89 -7.68
N SER A 39 -3.97 3.80 -6.84
CA SER A 39 -2.61 4.34 -6.98
C SER A 39 -1.54 3.25 -6.93
N VAL A 40 -1.61 2.32 -5.96
CA VAL A 40 -0.66 1.20 -5.85
C VAL A 40 -0.74 0.29 -7.08
N LYS A 41 -1.93 0.04 -7.62
CA LYS A 41 -2.12 -0.75 -8.83
C LYS A 41 -1.50 -0.10 -10.06
N GLU A 42 -1.62 1.22 -10.19
CA GLU A 42 -1.02 1.99 -11.28
C GLU A 42 0.50 2.00 -11.17
N ILE A 43 1.04 2.26 -9.97
CA ILE A 43 2.49 2.18 -9.71
C ILE A 43 3.03 0.80 -10.07
N LYS A 44 2.32 -0.29 -9.72
CA LYS A 44 2.72 -1.66 -10.07
C LYS A 44 2.71 -1.89 -11.59
N ARG A 45 1.74 -1.34 -12.32
CA ARG A 45 1.68 -1.44 -13.79
C ARG A 45 2.85 -0.73 -14.44
N ILE A 46 3.15 0.50 -14.02
CA ILE A 46 4.28 1.28 -14.53
C ILE A 46 5.58 0.55 -14.24
N LYS A 47 5.77 0.07 -13.00
CA LYS A 47 6.94 -0.72 -12.62
C LYS A 47 7.12 -1.94 -13.53
N ASN A 48 6.06 -2.72 -13.75
CA ASN A 48 6.13 -3.90 -14.61
C ASN A 48 6.42 -3.55 -16.07
N ALA A 49 5.80 -2.49 -16.61
CA ALA A 49 6.07 -2.03 -17.98
C ALA A 49 7.52 -1.57 -18.12
N PHE A 50 8.02 -0.79 -17.16
CA PHE A 50 9.38 -0.27 -17.15
C PHE A 50 10.42 -1.39 -17.01
N THR A 51 10.22 -2.34 -16.09
CA THR A 51 11.08 -3.52 -15.97
C THR A 51 11.09 -4.34 -17.25
N LYS A 52 9.93 -4.56 -17.87
CA LYS A 52 9.84 -5.33 -19.12
C LYS A 52 10.56 -4.63 -20.27
N THR A 53 10.42 -3.31 -20.41
CA THR A 53 11.15 -2.54 -21.44
C THR A 53 12.66 -2.54 -21.21
N ILE A 54 13.12 -2.52 -19.95
CA ILE A 54 14.56 -2.61 -19.63
C ILE A 54 15.10 -4.02 -19.89
N GLU A 55 14.33 -5.07 -19.54
CA GLU A 55 14.72 -6.46 -19.81
C GLU A 55 14.72 -6.80 -21.31
N ASP A 56 13.79 -6.22 -22.10
CA ASP A 56 13.73 -6.40 -23.55
C ASP A 56 14.83 -5.63 -24.32
N ASP A 57 15.45 -4.58 -23.74
CA ASP A 57 16.58 -3.84 -24.32
C ASP A 57 17.96 -4.48 -24.02
N ASP A 58 18.02 -5.49 -23.14
CA ASP A 58 19.25 -6.21 -22.72
C ASP A 58 19.34 -7.65 -23.28
N GLU A 59 18.57 -7.98 -24.33
CA GLU A 59 18.84 -9.18 -25.15
C GLU A 59 19.83 -8.85 -26.29
N PRO A 60 21.12 -9.22 -26.17
CA PRO A 60 21.99 -9.27 -27.33
C PRO A 60 21.51 -10.42 -28.22
N SER A 61 20.89 -10.06 -29.34
CA SER A 61 20.82 -10.83 -30.59
C SER A 61 21.48 -12.21 -30.52
N LYS A 62 20.72 -13.22 -30.05
CA LYS A 62 20.99 -14.63 -30.37
C LYS A 62 19.84 -15.13 -31.24
N LYS A 63 19.99 -14.92 -32.55
CA LYS A 63 19.69 -15.91 -33.61
C LYS A 63 20.13 -15.38 -34.96
#